data_AF-A0A3M1ITC4-F1
#
_entry.id   AF-A0A3M1ITC4-F1
#
_cell.length_a   1.000
_cell.length_b   1.000
_cell.length_c   1.000
_cell.angle_alpha   90.00
_cell.angle_beta   90.00
_cell.angle_gamma   90.00
#
_symmetry.space_group_name_H-M   'P 1'
#
loop_
_entity.id
_entity.type
_entity.pdbx_description
1 polymer ?
#
loop_
_entity_poly.entity_id
_entity_poly.type
_entity_poly.pdbx_seq_one_letter_code
_entity_poly.pdbx_strand_id
1 'polypeptide(L)'
;MKEQGLPDFVLGEATAPNTVIEYSSMTCPHCARFHKNVLPELKSKYIDTGLARYIIREFPLDNLAFAAAMLARCVGEKKFFPFVEVIYAKQDEWAFGEGDPVDRLFKIAKQAGFTKESFESCLRDQKLLDGITAIRKRANEEFGVNSTPTLFVN
;
A
#
# COMPACT_ATOMS: atom_id res chain seq x y z
N MET A 1 11.01 -14.12 0.79
CA MET A 1 10.46 -13.59 2.06
C MET A 1 8.98 -13.97 2.15
N LYS A 2 8.62 -14.98 2.95
CA LYS A 2 7.22 -15.46 3.07
C LYS A 2 6.34 -14.43 3.78
N GLU A 3 5.05 -14.38 3.43
CA GLU A 3 4.03 -13.59 4.15
C GLU A 3 3.91 -14.04 5.63
N GLN A 4 3.49 -13.13 6.51
CA GLN A 4 3.25 -13.44 7.91
C GLN A 4 2.25 -12.44 8.51
N GLY A 5 1.21 -12.95 9.18
CA GLY A 5 0.17 -12.13 9.80
C GLY A 5 -0.97 -11.80 8.83
N LEU A 6 -0.76 -10.83 7.95
CA LEU A 6 -1.72 -10.49 6.88
C LEU A 6 -1.28 -11.12 5.55
N PRO A 7 -2.23 -11.56 4.71
CA PRO A 7 -1.91 -12.12 3.39
C PRO A 7 -1.30 -11.07 2.48
N ASP A 8 -0.38 -11.44 1.60
CA ASP A 8 0.09 -10.54 0.55
C ASP A 8 -1.01 -10.36 -0.53
N PHE A 9 -1.13 -9.15 -1.06
CA PHE A 9 -1.90 -8.93 -2.29
C PHE A 9 -0.95 -8.83 -3.47
N VAL A 10 -1.26 -9.55 -4.55
CA VAL A 10 -0.37 -9.79 -5.68
C VAL A 10 -0.90 -9.09 -6.93
N LEU A 11 -0.04 -8.34 -7.61
CA LEU A 11 -0.27 -7.82 -8.94
C LEU A 11 0.48 -8.69 -9.96
N GLY A 12 -0.23 -9.15 -10.98
CA GLY A 12 0.28 -10.08 -12.00
C GLY A 12 0.00 -11.55 -11.66
N GLU A 13 0.63 -12.44 -12.42
CA GLU A 13 0.43 -13.88 -12.30
C GLU A 13 1.03 -14.43 -11.00
N ALA A 14 0.22 -15.12 -10.19
CA ALA A 14 0.68 -15.65 -8.90
C ALA A 14 1.84 -16.65 -9.03
N THR A 15 1.95 -17.32 -10.19
CA THR A 15 2.99 -18.30 -10.52
C THR A 15 4.20 -17.71 -11.26
N ALA A 16 4.28 -16.38 -11.41
CA ALA A 16 5.43 -15.75 -12.06
C ALA A 16 6.74 -16.16 -11.37
N PRO A 17 7.81 -16.43 -12.13
CA PRO A 17 9.05 -16.99 -11.59
C PRO A 17 9.80 -16.01 -10.68
N ASN A 18 9.64 -14.71 -10.91
CA ASN A 18 10.28 -13.66 -10.12
C ASN A 18 9.26 -12.92 -9.25
N THR A 19 9.66 -12.47 -8.07
CA THR A 19 8.84 -11.65 -7.16
C THR A 19 9.53 -10.33 -6.85
N VAL A 20 8.82 -9.23 -7.07
CA VAL A 20 9.19 -7.89 -6.62
C VAL A 20 8.35 -7.55 -5.39
N ILE A 21 9.00 -7.30 -4.25
CA ILE A 21 8.35 -6.86 -3.02
C ILE A 21 8.78 -5.42 -2.74
N GLU A 22 7.82 -4.51 -2.63
CA GLU A 22 8.06 -3.14 -2.18
C GLU A 22 7.56 -2.94 -0.75
N TYR A 23 8.42 -2.43 0.12
CA TYR A 23 8.02 -1.81 1.38
C TYR A 23 7.77 -0.32 1.15
N SER A 24 6.53 0.10 1.35
CA SER A 24 6.02 1.40 0.89
C SER A 24 5.21 2.12 1.96
N SER A 25 5.32 3.45 2.02
CA SER A 25 4.49 4.30 2.89
C SER A 25 3.61 5.20 2.05
N MET A 26 2.30 5.20 2.31
CA MET A 26 1.32 5.93 1.51
C MET A 26 1.46 7.46 1.61
N THR A 27 2.14 7.98 2.62
CA THR A 27 2.50 9.40 2.76
C THR A 27 3.91 9.72 2.25
N CYS A 28 4.69 8.74 1.76
CA CYS A 28 6.04 9.00 1.28
C CYS A 28 6.03 9.55 -0.16
N PRO A 29 6.59 10.75 -0.42
CA PRO A 29 6.63 11.33 -1.78
C PRO A 29 7.46 10.52 -2.77
N HIS A 30 8.50 9.83 -2.31
CA HIS A 30 9.31 8.97 -3.17
C HIS A 30 8.59 7.69 -3.57
N CYS A 31 7.73 7.15 -2.70
CA CYS A 31 6.83 6.05 -3.05
C CYS A 31 5.82 6.51 -4.11
N ALA A 32 5.17 7.66 -3.91
CA ALA A 32 4.25 8.21 -4.91
C ALA A 32 4.91 8.40 -6.29
N ARG A 33 6.14 8.93 -6.31
CA ARG A 33 6.92 9.07 -7.55
C ARG A 33 7.25 7.73 -8.19
N PHE A 34 7.63 6.71 -7.41
CA PHE A 34 7.85 5.35 -7.92
C PHE A 34 6.58 4.80 -8.58
N HIS A 35 5.44 4.88 -7.88
CA HIS A 35 4.16 4.41 -8.39
C HIS A 35 3.69 5.16 -9.65
N LYS A 36 3.99 6.46 -9.75
CA LYS A 36 3.61 7.28 -10.91
C LYS A 36 4.50 7.04 -12.13
N ASN A 37 5.80 6.89 -11.93
CA ASN A 37 6.77 6.99 -13.02
C ASN A 37 7.51 5.67 -13.33
N VAL A 38 7.66 4.77 -12.37
CA VAL A 38 8.49 3.56 -12.51
C VAL A 38 7.64 2.30 -12.56
N LEU A 39 6.66 2.18 -11.65
CA LEU A 39 5.78 1.01 -11.61
C LEU A 39 5.04 0.75 -12.93
N PRO A 40 4.54 1.75 -13.70
CA PRO A 40 3.89 1.48 -14.98
C PRO A 40 4.81 0.80 -15.99
N GLU A 41 6.08 1.19 -16.04
CA GLU A 41 7.07 0.53 -16.90
C GLU A 41 7.41 -0.88 -16.43
N LEU A 42 7.63 -1.05 -15.12
CA LEU A 42 7.87 -2.37 -14.50
C LEU A 42 6.69 -3.30 -14.80
N LYS A 43 5.47 -2.78 -14.66
CA LYS A 43 4.23 -3.50 -14.91
C LYS A 43 4.13 -3.95 -16.36
N SER A 44 4.26 -3.02 -17.30
CA SER A 44 4.16 -3.34 -18.73
C SER A 44 5.23 -4.32 -19.20
N LYS A 45 6.47 -4.20 -18.72
CA LYS A 45 7.61 -5.01 -19.20
C LYS A 45 7.69 -6.39 -18.54
N TYR A 46 7.33 -6.51 -17.26
CA TYR A 46 7.59 -7.71 -16.46
C TYR A 46 6.35 -8.32 -15.81
N ILE A 47 5.40 -7.50 -15.35
CA ILE A 47 4.24 -8.00 -14.59
C ILE A 47 3.17 -8.52 -15.55
N ASP A 48 2.79 -7.70 -16.53
CA ASP A 48 1.76 -8.03 -17.53
C ASP A 48 2.23 -9.12 -18.49
N THR A 49 3.54 -9.33 -18.60
CA THR A 49 4.15 -10.39 -19.41
C THR A 49 4.35 -11.70 -18.62
N GLY A 50 3.96 -11.74 -17.34
CA GLY A 50 4.07 -12.92 -16.48
C GLY A 50 5.50 -13.25 -16.04
N LEU A 51 6.47 -12.38 -16.32
CA LEU A 51 7.88 -12.58 -15.94
C LEU A 51 8.12 -12.32 -14.46
N ALA A 52 7.33 -11.44 -13.84
CA ALA A 52 7.39 -11.12 -12.43
C ALA A 52 5.98 -10.92 -11.85
N ARG A 53 5.85 -11.14 -10.55
CA ARG A 53 4.70 -10.67 -9.76
C ARG A 53 5.16 -9.59 -8.79
N TYR A 54 4.26 -8.69 -8.44
CA TYR A 54 4.57 -7.55 -7.60
C TYR A 54 3.67 -7.53 -6.37
N ILE A 55 4.28 -7.22 -5.22
CA ILE A 55 3.64 -7.18 -3.91
C ILE A 55 4.01 -5.86 -3.24
N ILE A 56 3.01 -5.20 -2.67
CA ILE A 56 3.21 -4.05 -1.78
C ILE A 56 3.02 -4.53 -0.35
N ARG A 57 4.01 -4.27 0.49
CA ARG A 57 3.93 -4.45 1.94
C ARG A 57 4.00 -3.10 2.63
N GLU A 58 3.09 -2.89 3.57
CA GLU A 58 2.92 -1.61 4.20
C GLU A 58 4.04 -1.32 5.20
N PHE A 59 4.68 -0.17 5.01
CA PHE A 59 5.67 0.38 5.93
C PHE A 59 5.28 1.82 6.27
N PRO A 60 4.15 2.03 6.97
CA PRO A 60 3.70 3.38 7.31
C PRO A 60 4.73 4.08 8.21
N LEU A 61 5.01 5.34 7.87
CA LEU A 61 5.97 6.18 8.60
C LEU A 61 5.31 7.13 9.61
N ASP A 62 3.99 7.27 9.55
CA ASP A 62 3.18 8.14 10.38
C ASP A 62 1.75 7.59 10.52
N ASN A 63 0.95 8.18 11.42
CA ASN A 63 -0.42 7.73 11.70
C ASN A 63 -1.36 7.86 10.49
N LEU A 64 -1.11 8.83 9.61
CA LEU A 64 -1.92 9.06 8.43
C LEU A 64 -1.66 7.98 7.37
N ALA A 65 -0.41 7.53 7.22
CA ALA A 65 -0.04 6.38 6.42
C ALA A 65 -0.64 5.08 6.96
N PHE A 66 -0.71 4.90 8.29
CA PHE A 66 -1.43 3.77 8.89
C PHE A 66 -2.90 3.78 8.49
N ALA A 67 -3.59 4.93 8.59
CA ALA A 67 -4.99 5.04 8.21
C ALA A 67 -5.21 4.68 6.72
N ALA A 68 -4.36 5.20 5.82
CA ALA A 68 -4.45 4.88 4.39
C ALA A 68 -4.19 3.39 4.11
N ALA A 69 -3.19 2.79 4.77
CA ALA A 69 -2.87 1.36 4.66
C ALA A 69 -4.04 0.47 5.13
N MET A 70 -4.67 0.81 6.25
CA MET A 70 -5.85 0.11 6.74
C MET A 70 -6.99 0.16 5.72
N LEU A 71 -7.28 1.35 5.18
CA LEU A 71 -8.33 1.50 4.16
C LEU A 71 -8.04 0.70 2.89
N ALA A 72 -6.77 0.66 2.45
CA ALA A 72 -6.37 -0.15 1.31
C ALA A 72 -6.66 -1.64 1.55
N ARG A 73 -6.43 -2.15 2.76
CA ARG A 73 -6.80 -3.53 3.11
C ARG A 73 -8.31 -3.73 3.16
N CYS A 74 -9.05 -2.77 3.70
CA CYS A 74 -10.50 -2.85 3.84
C CYS A 74 -11.27 -2.79 2.51
N VAL A 75 -10.70 -2.26 1.41
CA VAL A 75 -11.36 -2.34 0.08
C VAL A 75 -11.37 -3.75 -0.51
N GLY A 76 -10.56 -4.66 0.05
CA GLY A 76 -10.42 -6.04 -0.39
C GLY A 76 -9.46 -6.23 -1.57
N GLU A 77 -9.01 -7.46 -1.78
CA GLU A 77 -7.96 -7.85 -2.73
C GLU A 77 -8.18 -7.29 -4.14
N LYS A 78 -9.39 -7.44 -4.70
CA LYS A 78 -9.71 -7.00 -6.07
C LYS A 78 -9.56 -5.49 -6.27
N LYS A 79 -9.73 -4.69 -5.21
CA LYS A 79 -9.68 -3.23 -5.26
C LYS A 79 -8.41 -2.66 -4.66
N PHE A 80 -7.55 -3.48 -4.06
CA PHE A 80 -6.35 -3.03 -3.35
C PHE A 80 -5.44 -2.19 -4.27
N PHE A 81 -4.95 -2.76 -5.37
CA PHE A 81 -4.04 -2.03 -6.27
C PHE A 81 -4.67 -0.78 -6.89
N PRO A 82 -5.91 -0.81 -7.43
CA PRO A 82 -6.58 0.42 -7.88
C PRO A 82 -6.70 1.48 -6.80
N PHE A 83 -7.00 1.09 -5.55
CA PHE A 83 -7.08 2.03 -4.44
C PHE A 83 -5.72 2.63 -4.10
N VAL A 84 -4.67 1.80 -4.01
CA VAL A 84 -3.29 2.24 -3.75
C VAL A 84 -2.81 3.18 -4.85
N GLU A 85 -3.12 2.90 -6.11
CA GLU A 85 -2.80 3.77 -7.24
C GLU A 85 -3.43 5.16 -7.07
N VAL A 86 -4.72 5.24 -6.71
CA VAL A 86 -5.39 6.52 -6.46
C VAL A 86 -4.80 7.24 -5.26
N ILE A 87 -4.47 6.52 -4.18
CA ILE A 87 -3.82 7.09 -2.99
C ILE A 87 -2.50 7.74 -3.36
N TYR A 88 -1.66 7.09 -4.16
CA TYR A 88 -0.40 7.69 -4.60
C TYR A 88 -0.59 8.80 -5.63
N ALA A 89 -1.50 8.64 -6.58
CA ALA A 89 -1.77 9.63 -7.61
C ALA A 89 -2.28 10.96 -7.04
N LYS A 90 -3.02 10.91 -5.93
CA LYS A 90 -3.60 12.08 -5.26
C LYS A 90 -2.91 12.44 -3.94
N GLN A 91 -1.69 11.95 -3.70
CA GLN A 91 -0.99 12.14 -2.42
C GLN A 91 -0.91 13.61 -1.99
N ASP A 92 -0.55 14.50 -2.91
CA ASP A 92 -0.46 15.94 -2.62
C ASP A 92 -1.82 16.52 -2.19
N GLU A 93 -2.93 16.02 -2.74
CA GLU A 93 -4.27 16.47 -2.39
C GLU A 93 -4.70 15.94 -1.00
N TRP A 94 -4.60 14.63 -0.76
CA TRP A 94 -5.15 14.04 0.46
C TRP A 94 -4.21 14.14 1.66
N ALA A 95 -2.91 13.88 1.48
CA ALA A 95 -1.96 13.87 2.58
C ALA A 95 -1.45 15.26 2.93
N PHE A 96 -1.18 16.11 1.92
CA PHE A 96 -0.48 17.39 2.10
C PHE A 96 -1.33 18.63 1.75
N GLY A 97 -2.59 18.45 1.38
CA GLY A 97 -3.51 19.54 1.10
C GLY A 97 -3.97 20.31 2.34
N GLU A 98 -4.73 21.39 2.12
CA GLU A 98 -5.28 22.23 3.19
C GLU A 98 -6.46 21.56 3.93
N GLY A 99 -6.58 21.81 5.24
CA GLY A 99 -7.63 21.27 6.11
C GLY A 99 -7.25 19.96 6.82
N ASP A 100 -8.26 19.21 7.28
CA ASP A 100 -8.04 17.92 7.94
C ASP A 100 -7.68 16.80 6.93
N PRO A 101 -6.50 16.16 7.05
CA PRO A 101 -6.10 15.06 6.18
C PRO A 101 -7.02 13.82 6.26
N VAL A 102 -7.66 13.57 7.40
CA VAL A 102 -8.59 12.43 7.56
C VAL A 102 -9.85 12.66 6.72
N ASP A 103 -10.38 13.88 6.72
CA ASP A 103 -11.53 14.25 5.88
C ASP A 103 -11.21 14.14 4.39
N ARG A 104 -10.00 14.55 3.97
CA ARG A 104 -9.57 14.40 2.58
C ARG A 104 -9.36 12.94 2.20
N LEU A 105 -8.76 12.14 3.09
CA LEU A 105 -8.64 10.69 2.91
C LEU A 105 -10.02 10.04 2.77
N PHE A 106 -11.01 10.45 3.57
CA PHE A 106 -12.39 9.97 3.43
C PHE A 106 -13.01 10.32 2.08
N LYS A 107 -12.75 11.51 1.52
CA LYS A 107 -13.22 11.87 0.17
C LYS A 107 -12.70 10.92 -0.90
N ILE A 108 -11.45 10.47 -0.78
CA ILE A 108 -10.87 9.44 -1.66
C ILE A 108 -11.52 8.07 -1.40
N ALA A 109 -11.60 7.66 -0.14
CA ALA A 109 -12.22 6.39 0.27
C ALA A 109 -13.67 6.26 -0.21
N LYS A 110 -14.45 7.34 -0.20
CA LYS A 110 -15.82 7.35 -0.70
C LYS A 110 -15.91 6.92 -2.17
N GLN A 111 -14.94 7.29 -3.00
CA GLN A 111 -14.89 6.89 -4.42
C GLN A 111 -14.63 5.39 -4.59
N ALA A 112 -14.01 4.74 -3.60
CA ALA A 112 -13.79 3.29 -3.56
C ALA A 112 -15.01 2.49 -3.02
N GLY A 113 -16.03 3.21 -2.52
CA GLY A 113 -17.28 2.64 -2.02
C GLY A 113 -17.45 2.69 -0.50
N PHE A 114 -16.58 3.39 0.25
CA PHE A 114 -16.77 3.54 1.68
C PHE A 114 -17.95 4.46 2.01
N THR A 115 -18.81 4.01 2.91
CA THR A 115 -19.66 4.89 3.74
C THR A 115 -18.85 5.42 4.91
N LYS A 116 -19.36 6.45 5.61
CA LYS A 116 -18.70 6.98 6.81
C LYS A 116 -18.53 5.90 7.90
N GLU A 117 -19.55 5.07 8.08
CA GLU A 117 -19.56 3.99 9.05
C GLU A 117 -18.50 2.94 8.73
N SER A 118 -18.42 2.50 7.46
CA SER A 118 -17.40 1.52 7.04
C SER A 118 -15.98 2.08 7.11
N PHE A 119 -15.80 3.38 6.84
CA PHE A 119 -14.52 4.06 6.97
C PHE A 119 -14.06 4.10 8.43
N GLU A 120 -14.92 4.57 9.34
CA GLU A 120 -14.61 4.61 10.77
C GLU A 120 -14.40 3.21 11.36
N SER A 121 -15.22 2.24 10.95
CA SER A 121 -15.06 0.85 11.38
C SER A 121 -13.72 0.27 10.95
N CYS A 122 -13.28 0.54 9.72
CA CYS A 122 -11.98 0.10 9.23
C CYS A 122 -10.85 0.71 10.06
N LEU A 123 -10.88 2.02 10.32
CA LEU A 123 -9.84 2.70 11.08
C LEU A 123 -9.80 2.32 12.57
N ARG A 124 -10.85 1.69 13.10
CA ARG A 124 -10.91 1.16 14.47
C ARG A 124 -10.57 -0.32 14.56
N ASP A 125 -10.26 -1.00 13.45
CA ASP A 125 -9.90 -2.42 13.46
C ASP A 125 -8.48 -2.61 14.04
N GLN A 126 -8.44 -2.97 15.32
CA GLN A 126 -7.18 -3.21 16.02
C GLN A 126 -6.39 -4.38 15.43
N LYS A 127 -7.04 -5.44 14.95
CA LYS A 127 -6.34 -6.60 14.38
C LYS A 127 -5.62 -6.22 13.09
N LEU A 128 -6.25 -5.37 12.29
CA LEU A 128 -5.66 -4.85 11.07
C LEU A 128 -4.47 -3.94 11.38
N LEU A 129 -4.62 -3.04 12.35
CA LEU A 129 -3.53 -2.18 12.82
C LEU A 129 -2.34 -2.99 13.34
N ASP A 130 -2.59 -4.00 14.16
CA ASP A 130 -1.56 -4.91 14.70
C ASP A 130 -0.86 -5.68 13.58
N GLY A 131 -1.61 -6.14 12.58
CA GLY A 131 -1.07 -6.83 11.41
C GLY A 131 -0.14 -5.95 10.57
N ILE A 132 -0.55 -4.72 10.27
CA ILE A 132 0.29 -3.74 9.55
C ILE A 132 1.54 -3.38 10.37
N THR A 133 1.37 -3.20 11.68
CA THR A 133 2.48 -2.93 12.60
C THR A 133 3.48 -4.09 12.60
N ALA A 134 3.00 -5.34 12.60
CA ALA A 134 3.84 -6.52 12.54
C ALA A 134 4.62 -6.61 11.21
N ILE A 135 3.99 -6.30 10.07
CA ILE A 135 4.67 -6.22 8.76
C ILE A 135 5.83 -5.21 8.82
N ARG A 136 5.55 -4.00 9.28
CA ARG A 136 6.54 -2.92 9.41
C ARG A 136 7.69 -3.30 10.35
N LYS A 137 7.36 -3.83 11.53
CA LYS A 137 8.35 -4.25 12.53
C LYS A 137 9.27 -5.33 11.97
N ARG A 138 8.70 -6.35 11.35
CA ARG A 138 9.46 -7.44 10.74
C ARG A 138 10.37 -6.94 9.63
N ALA A 139 9.89 -6.04 8.77
CA ALA A 139 10.70 -5.45 7.72
C ALA A 139 11.95 -4.76 8.27
N ASN A 140 11.80 -4.05 9.39
CA ASN A 140 12.90 -3.38 10.06
C ASN A 140 13.87 -4.36 10.71
N GLU A 141 13.35 -5.29 11.53
CA GLU A 141 14.16 -6.17 12.38
C GLU A 141 14.81 -7.33 11.62
N GLU A 142 14.11 -7.92 10.64
CA GLU A 142 14.61 -9.10 9.90
C GLU A 142 15.25 -8.74 8.56
N PHE A 143 14.78 -7.68 7.90
CA PHE A 143 15.20 -7.34 6.53
C PHE A 143 15.94 -6.01 6.43
N GLY A 144 16.17 -5.31 7.55
CA GLY A 144 16.94 -4.06 7.60
C GLY A 144 16.27 -2.88 6.90
N VAL A 145 14.95 -2.92 6.68
CA VAL A 145 14.21 -1.83 6.03
C VAL A 145 14.09 -0.65 6.98
N ASN A 146 14.76 0.45 6.63
CA ASN A 146 14.79 1.70 7.43
C ASN A 146 14.23 2.92 6.68
N SER A 147 13.89 2.78 5.40
CA SER A 147 13.34 3.85 4.57
C SER A 147 12.41 3.30 3.49
N THR A 148 11.63 4.19 2.86
CA THR A 148 10.70 3.84 1.78
C THR A 148 10.93 4.75 0.56
N PRO A 149 10.75 4.24 -0.68
CA PRO A 149 10.48 2.83 -0.99
C PRO A 149 11.75 1.97 -0.82
N THR A 150 11.59 0.74 -0.33
CA THR A 150 12.63 -0.30 -0.39
C THR A 150 12.12 -1.47 -1.19
N LEU A 151 12.88 -1.90 -2.21
CA LEU A 151 12.50 -3.02 -3.08
C LEU A 151 13.42 -4.22 -2.88
N PHE A 152 12.83 -5.40 -2.91
CA PHE A 152 13.52 -6.67 -3.04
C PHE A 152 13.07 -7.37 -4.32
N VAL A 153 14.02 -7.98 -5.03
CA VAL A 153 13.77 -8.72 -6.27
C VAL A 153 14.40 -10.11 -6.11
N ASN A 154 13.64 -11.17 -6.37
CA ASN A 154 14.11 -12.56 -6.37
C ASN A 154 13.39 -13.41 -7.42
#